data_AF-A0A1G7AA93-F1
#
_entry.id   AF-A0A1G7AA93-F1
#
_cell.length_a   1.000
_cell.length_b   1.000
_cell.length_c   1.000
_cell.angle_alpha   90.00
_cell.angle_beta   90.00
_cell.angle_gamma   90.00
#
_symmetry.space_group_name_H-M   'P 1'
#
loop_
_entity.id
_entity.type
_entity.pdbx_description
1 polymer ?
#
loop_
_entity_poly.entity_id
_entity_poly.type
_entity_poly.pdbx_seq_one_letter_code
_entity_poly.pdbx_strand_id
1 'polypeptide(L)'
;MNKLFALLMLLCTGCTMYMPPANKVSLMPTPDKRSIKLSGMDYLVLQDIGRDSSGAAWQSLMPVYKMPADTDLKNYQPVQPGTYAIKDSAVVFTPDTPFAAGQTYFLRYYKFDAASKPTDFITGHNKLGSLHYTDLIFKQ
;
A
#
# COMPACT_ATOMS: atom_id res chain seq x y z
N MET A 1 38.48 14.00 41.59
CA MET A 1 37.02 13.82 41.42
C MET A 1 36.48 14.24 40.03
N ASN A 2 37.30 14.78 39.12
CA ASN A 2 36.81 15.31 37.82
C ASN A 2 36.85 14.30 36.65
N LYS A 3 37.40 13.10 36.86
CA LYS A 3 37.51 12.06 35.82
C LYS A 3 36.31 11.10 35.77
N LEU A 4 35.56 11.00 36.87
CA LEU A 4 34.37 10.14 36.95
C LEU A 4 33.15 10.80 36.26
N PHE A 5 33.09 12.13 36.26
CA PHE A 5 32.01 12.89 35.64
C PHE A 5 32.06 12.85 34.10
N ALA A 6 33.27 12.76 33.53
CA ALA A 6 33.47 12.64 32.08
C ALA A 6 33.04 11.26 31.55
N LEU A 7 33.09 10.21 32.38
CA LEU A 7 32.66 8.86 32.01
C LEU A 7 31.14 8.70 32.02
N LEU A 8 30.44 9.48 32.86
CA LEU A 8 28.98 9.42 32.98
C LEU A 8 28.26 10.15 31.82
N MET A 9 28.86 11.19 31.23
CA MET A 9 28.29 11.89 30.07
C MET A 9 28.35 11.07 28.77
N LEU A 10 29.21 10.06 28.67
CA LEU A 10 29.37 9.26 27.44
C LEU A 10 28.25 8.22 27.25
N LEU A 11 27.43 7.97 28.28
CA LEU A 11 26.38 6.95 28.28
C LEU A 11 25.00 7.48 27.83
N CYS A 12 24.86 8.78 27.58
CA CYS A 12 23.56 9.41 27.24
C CYS A 12 23.34 9.66 25.74
N THR A 13 24.29 9.37 24.85
CA THR A 13 24.17 9.66 23.40
C THR A 13 23.74 8.47 22.54
N GLY A 14 23.30 7.36 23.16
CA GLY A 14 23.16 6.06 22.48
C GLY A 14 21.78 5.68 21.94
N CYS A 15 20.76 6.53 21.98
CA CYS A 15 19.42 6.17 21.50
C CYS A 15 18.84 7.18 20.51
N THR A 16 19.48 7.33 19.35
CA THR A 16 18.73 7.80 18.17
C THR A 16 17.89 6.63 17.70
N MET A 17 16.60 6.61 18.02
CA MET A 17 15.67 5.65 17.41
C MET A 17 15.71 5.87 15.90
N TYR A 18 16.40 4.98 15.18
CA TYR A 18 16.32 4.92 13.73
C TYR A 18 14.90 4.52 13.39
N MET A 19 14.05 5.51 13.10
CA MET A 19 12.77 5.28 12.45
C MET A 19 13.08 5.08 10.98
N PRO A 20 12.92 3.86 10.43
CA PRO A 20 13.06 3.66 9.00
C PRO A 20 12.10 4.63 8.29
N PRO A 21 12.52 5.28 7.20
CA PRO A 21 11.62 6.12 6.43
C PRO A 21 10.39 5.29 6.09
N ALA A 22 9.22 5.76 6.52
CA ALA A 22 7.97 5.08 6.21
C ALA A 22 7.93 4.88 4.69
N ASN A 23 7.82 3.62 4.24
CA ASN A 23 7.67 3.30 2.82
C ASN A 23 6.49 4.12 2.27
N LYS A 24 6.80 5.25 1.61
CA LYS A 24 5.81 6.15 1.06
C LYS A 24 5.33 5.54 -0.24
N VAL A 25 4.33 4.69 -0.12
CA VAL A 25 3.60 4.19 -1.27
C VAL A 25 2.95 5.38 -1.97
N SER A 26 3.15 5.48 -3.29
CA SER A 26 2.64 6.55 -4.14
C SER A 26 1.88 5.97 -5.31
N LEU A 27 0.83 6.69 -5.74
CA LEU A 27 -0.03 6.28 -6.85
C LEU A 27 0.01 7.35 -7.93
N MET A 28 0.31 6.94 -9.16
CA MET A 28 0.35 7.85 -10.31
C MET A 28 -0.35 7.23 -11.52
N PRO A 29 -1.13 7.99 -12.29
CA PRO A 29 -1.58 7.56 -13.60
C PRO A 29 -0.39 7.28 -14.52
N THR A 30 -0.54 6.31 -15.39
CA THR A 30 0.39 6.07 -16.51
C THR A 30 0.25 7.15 -17.58
N PRO A 31 1.26 7.39 -18.44
CA PRO A 31 1.21 8.45 -19.45
C PRO A 31 0.02 8.35 -20.42
N ASP A 32 -0.44 7.14 -20.71
CA ASP A 32 -1.60 6.88 -21.56
C ASP A 32 -2.95 7.00 -20.82
N LYS A 33 -2.91 7.28 -19.50
CA LYS A 33 -4.06 7.40 -18.58
C LYS A 33 -4.96 6.15 -18.50
N ARG A 34 -4.52 5.01 -19.04
CA ARG A 34 -5.31 3.77 -19.01
C ARG A 34 -5.10 2.99 -17.73
N SER A 35 -3.89 3.05 -17.19
CA SER A 35 -3.48 2.31 -16.00
C SER A 35 -3.04 3.25 -14.89
N ILE A 36 -2.95 2.71 -13.68
CA ILE A 36 -2.31 3.36 -12.54
C ILE A 36 -1.10 2.56 -12.11
N LYS A 37 -0.07 3.26 -11.67
CA LYS A 37 1.18 2.70 -11.16
C LYS A 37 1.30 3.00 -9.67
N LEU A 38 1.43 1.95 -8.87
CA LEU A 38 1.75 2.01 -7.45
C LEU A 38 3.25 1.77 -7.26
N SER A 39 3.95 2.74 -6.69
CA SER A 39 5.40 2.71 -6.45
C SER A 39 5.74 2.92 -4.97
N GLY A 40 6.93 2.52 -4.55
CA GLY A 40 7.39 2.70 -3.16
C GLY A 40 6.99 1.56 -2.21
N MET A 41 6.58 0.40 -2.76
CA MET A 41 6.46 -0.84 -1.99
C MET A 41 7.84 -1.46 -1.80
N ASP A 42 8.05 -2.14 -0.67
CA ASP A 42 9.27 -2.90 -0.43
C ASP A 42 9.41 -4.02 -1.48
N TYR A 43 10.61 -4.18 -2.04
CA TYR A 43 10.87 -5.13 -3.11
C TYR A 43 10.65 -6.58 -2.69
N LEU A 44 11.02 -6.94 -1.46
CA LEU A 44 10.82 -8.30 -0.94
C LEU A 44 9.34 -8.59 -0.78
N VAL A 45 8.56 -7.63 -0.25
CA VAL A 45 7.09 -7.76 -0.16
C VAL A 45 6.47 -7.93 -1.54
N LEU A 46 6.90 -7.13 -2.52
CA LEU A 46 6.38 -7.20 -3.88
C LEU A 46 6.72 -8.53 -4.58
N GLN A 47 7.91 -9.10 -4.34
CA GLN A 47 8.26 -10.43 -4.82
C GLN A 47 7.46 -11.54 -4.14
N ASP A 48 7.30 -11.46 -2.82
CA ASP A 48 6.60 -12.49 -2.03
C ASP A 48 5.12 -12.57 -2.45
N ILE A 49 4.46 -11.40 -2.57
CA ILE A 49 3.11 -11.34 -3.12
C ILE A 49 3.14 -11.78 -4.60
N GLY A 50 4.04 -11.27 -5.43
CA GLY A 50 4.08 -11.55 -6.86
C GLY A 50 4.28 -13.03 -7.22
N ARG A 51 5.04 -13.78 -6.42
CA ARG A 51 5.31 -15.20 -6.66
C ARG A 51 4.14 -16.09 -6.24
N ASP A 52 3.50 -15.76 -5.13
CA ASP A 52 2.53 -16.65 -4.48
C ASP A 52 1.06 -16.20 -4.69
N SER A 53 0.83 -15.06 -5.35
CA SER A 53 -0.51 -14.46 -5.52
C SER A 53 -1.06 -14.55 -6.94
N SER A 54 -2.34 -14.89 -7.04
CA SER A 54 -3.13 -14.76 -8.28
C SER A 54 -3.59 -13.30 -8.50
N GLY A 55 -4.13 -13.00 -9.69
CA GLY A 55 -4.74 -11.68 -9.94
C GLY A 55 -5.85 -11.31 -8.93
N ALA A 56 -6.61 -12.31 -8.46
CA ALA A 56 -7.63 -12.13 -7.44
C ALA A 56 -7.05 -11.75 -6.07
N ALA A 57 -5.87 -12.28 -5.73
CA ALA A 57 -5.15 -11.92 -4.51
C ALA A 57 -4.64 -10.46 -4.56
N TRP A 58 -4.14 -9.99 -5.70
CA TRP A 58 -3.82 -8.56 -5.85
C TRP A 58 -5.05 -7.67 -5.68
N GLN A 59 -6.19 -8.10 -6.21
CA GLN A 59 -7.44 -7.36 -6.10
C GLN A 59 -7.97 -7.31 -4.65
N SER A 60 -7.69 -8.31 -3.81
CA SER A 60 -8.05 -8.25 -2.38
C SER A 60 -7.11 -7.35 -1.57
N LEU A 61 -5.84 -7.28 -1.95
CA LEU A 61 -4.81 -6.49 -1.26
C LEU A 61 -4.79 -5.01 -1.67
N MET A 62 -5.17 -4.72 -2.90
CA MET A 62 -5.10 -3.37 -3.48
C MET A 62 -6.34 -2.99 -4.28
N PRO A 63 -7.57 -3.23 -3.80
CA PRO A 63 -8.77 -2.97 -4.61
C PRO A 63 -8.87 -1.50 -5.01
N VAL A 64 -9.29 -1.30 -6.26
CA VAL A 64 -9.53 0.02 -6.85
C VAL A 64 -11.03 0.26 -6.92
N TYR A 65 -11.47 1.48 -6.62
CA TYR A 65 -12.87 1.84 -6.59
C TYR A 65 -13.10 3.19 -7.25
N LYS A 66 -14.30 3.37 -7.79
CA LYS A 66 -14.81 4.69 -8.17
C LYS A 66 -15.15 5.48 -6.91
N MET A 67 -14.80 6.77 -6.87
CA MET A 67 -15.24 7.65 -5.80
C MET A 67 -16.74 7.95 -5.96
N PRO A 68 -17.57 7.63 -4.96
CA PRO A 68 -18.98 8.04 -4.96
C PRO A 68 -19.11 9.55 -4.74
N ALA A 69 -20.26 10.11 -5.12
CA ALA A 69 -20.57 11.51 -4.82
C ALA A 69 -20.69 11.73 -3.30
N ASP A 70 -21.31 10.79 -2.59
CA ASP A 70 -21.34 10.72 -1.14
C ASP A 70 -20.19 9.85 -0.64
N THR A 71 -19.19 10.49 0.00
CA THR A 71 -17.97 9.81 0.46
C THR A 71 -18.22 8.82 1.60
N ASP A 72 -19.35 8.92 2.31
CA ASP A 72 -19.69 7.97 3.37
C ASP A 72 -20.01 6.59 2.77
N LEU A 73 -20.36 6.56 1.48
CA LEU A 73 -20.66 5.34 0.74
C LEU A 73 -19.43 4.66 0.11
N LYS A 74 -18.20 5.12 0.42
CA LYS A 74 -16.94 4.54 -0.10
C LYS A 74 -16.83 3.03 0.11
N ASN A 75 -17.22 2.55 1.29
CA ASN A 75 -17.09 1.13 1.65
C ASN A 75 -18.12 0.22 0.96
N TYR A 76 -19.12 0.80 0.29
CA TYR A 76 -20.16 0.07 -0.44
C TYR A 76 -19.93 0.09 -1.95
N GLN A 77 -18.84 0.70 -2.41
CA GLN A 77 -18.53 0.73 -3.84
C GLN A 77 -18.09 -0.66 -4.32
N PRO A 78 -18.55 -1.09 -5.51
CA PRO A 78 -18.04 -2.28 -6.13
C PRO A 78 -16.57 -2.09 -6.49
N VAL A 79 -15.78 -3.15 -6.36
CA VAL A 79 -14.38 -3.15 -6.81
C VAL A 79 -14.35 -3.00 -8.32
N GLN A 80 -13.49 -2.11 -8.83
CA GLN A 80 -13.21 -1.98 -10.25
C GLN A 80 -12.51 -3.25 -10.74
N PRO A 81 -13.08 -3.99 -11.71
CA PRO A 81 -12.43 -5.16 -12.28
C PRO A 81 -11.22 -4.73 -13.12
N GLY A 82 -10.18 -5.55 -13.12
CA GLY A 82 -8.94 -5.27 -13.81
C GLY A 82 -7.82 -6.25 -13.49
N THR A 83 -6.69 -6.04 -14.14
CA THR A 83 -5.51 -6.90 -14.03
C THR A 83 -4.35 -6.15 -13.37
N TYR A 84 -3.60 -6.86 -12.53
CA TYR A 84 -2.37 -6.37 -11.92
C TYR A 84 -1.15 -6.99 -12.60
N ALA A 85 -0.11 -6.18 -12.80
CA ALA A 85 1.17 -6.63 -13.30
C ALA A 85 2.31 -5.94 -12.53
N ILE A 86 3.37 -6.68 -12.22
CA ILE A 86 4.59 -6.09 -11.68
C ILE A 86 5.46 -5.63 -12.86
N LYS A 87 5.86 -4.35 -12.86
CA LYS A 87 6.78 -3.75 -13.84
C LYS A 87 7.71 -2.77 -13.14
N ASP A 88 9.02 -2.85 -13.35
CA ASP A 88 10.02 -1.91 -12.84
C ASP A 88 9.90 -1.65 -11.31
N SER A 89 9.76 -2.72 -10.52
CA SER A 89 9.54 -2.65 -9.06
C SER A 89 8.30 -1.86 -8.63
N ALA A 90 7.33 -1.72 -9.53
CA ALA A 90 6.04 -1.10 -9.29
C ALA A 90 4.90 -2.06 -9.66
N VAL A 91 3.75 -1.89 -9.02
CA VAL A 91 2.53 -2.61 -9.36
C VAL A 91 1.69 -1.73 -10.29
N VAL A 92 1.35 -2.26 -11.45
CA VAL A 92 0.50 -1.59 -12.44
C VAL A 92 -0.86 -2.25 -12.44
N PHE A 93 -1.91 -1.47 -12.18
CA PHE A 93 -3.29 -1.89 -12.34
C PHE A 93 -3.87 -1.32 -13.62
N THR A 94 -4.46 -2.19 -14.43
CA THR A 94 -5.19 -1.83 -15.65
C THR A 94 -6.63 -2.28 -15.49
N PRO A 95 -7.61 -1.37 -15.48
CA PRO A 95 -9.00 -1.74 -15.36
C PRO A 95 -9.51 -2.38 -16.66
N ASP A 96 -10.43 -3.33 -16.55
CA ASP A 96 -11.05 -3.97 -17.73
C ASP A 96 -11.93 -2.97 -18.50
N THR A 97 -12.57 -2.06 -17.77
CA THR A 97 -13.28 -0.90 -18.30
C THR A 97 -12.42 0.35 -18.08
N PRO A 98 -12.11 1.13 -19.13
CA PRO A 98 -11.31 2.35 -19.00
C PRO A 98 -11.85 3.31 -17.94
N PHE A 99 -10.94 4.01 -17.26
CA PHE A 99 -11.34 5.06 -16.32
C PHE A 99 -12.12 6.17 -17.04
N ALA A 100 -13.17 6.68 -16.38
CA ALA A 100 -13.93 7.80 -16.88
C ALA A 100 -13.14 9.10 -16.70
N ALA A 101 -13.11 9.94 -17.75
CA ALA A 101 -12.44 11.23 -17.69
C ALA A 101 -13.11 12.17 -16.67
N GLY A 102 -12.30 12.89 -15.89
CA GLY A 102 -12.75 13.78 -14.83
C GLY A 102 -13.21 13.07 -13.56
N GLN A 103 -13.27 11.73 -13.55
CA GLN A 103 -13.73 10.95 -12.41
C GLN A 103 -12.61 10.71 -11.40
N THR A 104 -12.96 10.87 -10.13
CA THR A 104 -12.08 10.51 -9.01
C THR A 104 -12.24 9.03 -8.68
N TYR A 105 -11.13 8.39 -8.39
CA TYR A 105 -11.02 6.99 -7.97
C TYR A 105 -10.14 6.91 -6.72
N PHE A 106 -10.17 5.77 -6.04
CA PHE A 106 -9.25 5.49 -4.95
C PHE A 106 -8.79 4.04 -4.99
N LEU A 107 -7.53 3.83 -4.63
CA LEU A 107 -6.95 2.50 -4.38
C LEU A 107 -6.84 2.32 -2.87
N ARG A 108 -7.40 1.25 -2.34
CA ARG A 108 -7.26 0.91 -0.93
C ARG A 108 -6.05 0.01 -0.74
N TYR A 109 -4.99 0.55 -0.15
CA TYR A 109 -3.77 -0.19 0.15
C TYR A 109 -3.82 -0.73 1.57
N TYR A 110 -3.98 -2.05 1.73
CA TYR A 110 -3.91 -2.70 3.04
C TYR A 110 -2.44 -2.80 3.48
N LYS A 111 -2.13 -2.25 4.66
CA LYS A 111 -0.79 -2.33 5.25
C LYS A 111 -0.59 -3.72 5.83
N PHE A 112 0.47 -4.37 5.37
CA PHE A 112 1.03 -5.54 6.04
C PHE A 112 1.84 -5.03 7.23
N ASP A 113 1.42 -5.31 8.45
CA ASP A 113 2.34 -5.14 9.58
C ASP A 113 3.47 -6.19 9.45
N ALA A 114 4.62 -5.92 10.06
CA ALA A 114 5.76 -6.84 9.99
C ALA A 114 5.49 -8.22 10.63
N ALA A 115 4.36 -8.40 11.32
CA ALA A 115 3.96 -9.63 11.99
C ALA A 115 2.93 -10.44 11.18
N SER A 116 2.30 -9.85 10.16
CA SER A 116 1.18 -10.42 9.40
C SER A 116 1.64 -10.80 8.01
N LYS A 117 1.43 -12.06 7.63
CA LYS A 117 1.82 -12.52 6.29
C LYS A 117 0.80 -12.03 5.28
N PRO A 118 1.21 -11.62 4.06
CA PRO A 118 0.27 -11.30 2.98
C PRO A 118 -0.73 -12.42 2.70
N THR A 119 -0.32 -13.67 2.91
CA THR A 119 -1.18 -14.87 2.80
C THR A 119 -2.38 -14.86 3.74
N ASP A 120 -2.28 -14.25 4.92
CA ASP A 120 -3.37 -14.21 5.90
C ASP A 120 -4.52 -13.30 5.42
N PHE A 121 -4.17 -12.29 4.60
CA PHE A 121 -5.12 -11.42 3.91
C PHE A 121 -5.77 -12.09 2.71
N ILE A 122 -5.00 -12.86 1.95
CA ILE A 122 -5.50 -13.57 0.77
C ILE A 122 -6.46 -14.69 1.18
N THR A 123 -6.18 -15.38 2.29
CA THR A 123 -7.00 -16.49 2.80
C THR A 123 -8.22 -16.04 3.62
N GLY A 124 -8.33 -14.74 3.94
CA GLY A 124 -9.46 -14.19 4.69
C GLY A 124 -9.44 -14.51 6.20
N HIS A 125 -8.29 -14.94 6.74
CA HIS A 125 -8.12 -15.32 8.14
C HIS A 125 -7.87 -14.13 9.09
N ASN A 126 -8.00 -12.90 8.60
CA ASN A 126 -7.72 -11.71 9.39
C ASN A 126 -8.76 -11.47 10.49
N LYS A 127 -8.28 -11.12 11.69
CA LYS A 127 -9.12 -10.67 12.80
C LYS A 127 -9.87 -9.39 12.40
N LEU A 128 -11.21 -9.43 12.47
CA LEU A 128 -12.05 -8.24 12.29
C LEU A 128 -11.54 -7.10 13.19
N GLY A 129 -11.25 -5.94 12.58
CA GLY A 129 -10.77 -4.74 13.27
C GLY A 129 -9.25 -4.46 13.19
N SER A 130 -8.44 -5.36 12.63
CA SER A 130 -6.97 -5.21 12.53
C SER A 130 -6.45 -4.67 11.19
N LEU A 131 -7.35 -4.51 10.20
CA LEU A 131 -6.97 -4.15 8.84
C LEU A 131 -6.72 -2.65 8.70
N HIS A 132 -5.48 -2.24 8.95
CA HIS A 132 -5.03 -0.89 8.63
C HIS A 132 -4.90 -0.74 7.12
N TYR A 133 -5.64 0.21 6.54
CA TYR A 133 -5.50 0.55 5.13
C TYR A 133 -5.22 2.04 4.95
N THR A 134 -4.77 2.40 3.75
CA THR A 134 -4.63 3.78 3.30
C THR A 134 -5.30 3.91 1.95
N ASP A 135 -6.25 4.83 1.84
CA ASP A 135 -6.90 5.14 0.57
C ASP A 135 -6.03 6.15 -0.20
N LEU A 136 -5.52 5.71 -1.35
CA LEU A 136 -4.73 6.52 -2.27
C LEU A 136 -5.66 7.05 -3.37
N ILE A 137 -5.98 8.34 -3.31
CA ILE A 137 -6.94 8.99 -4.20
C ILE A 137 -6.23 9.47 -5.48
N PHE A 138 -6.85 9.27 -6.64
CA PHE A 138 -6.37 9.77 -7.92
C PHE A 138 -7.53 10.22 -8.82
N LYS A 139 -7.21 11.05 -9.81
CA LYS A 139 -8.17 11.56 -10.80
C LYS A 139 -7.64 11.23 -12.21
N GLN A 140 -8.57 10.91 -13.12
CA GLN A 140 -8.27 10.60 -14.53
C GLN A 140 -8.76 11.72 -15.45
#